data_AF-A0A4Y9RUM6-F1
#
_entry.id   AF-A0A4Y9RUM6-F1
#
_cell.length_a   1.000
_cell.length_b   1.000
_cell.length_c   1.000
_cell.angle_alpha   90.00
_cell.angle_beta   90.00
_cell.angle_gamma   90.00
#
_symmetry.space_group_name_H-M   'P 1'
#
loop_
_entity.id
_entity.type
_entity.pdbx_description
1 polymer ?
#
loop_
_entity_poly.entity_id
_entity_poly.type
_entity_poly.pdbx_seq_one_letter_code
_entity_poly.pdbx_strand_id
1 'polypeptide(L)'
;MKPAEGKRVVMHQIKRGSRLSIGVLCGLLGGLVASCGESSDPVRADAHASSSVSSEGYGSSVEAQAPAPSAAAASTASPTSSRQACYLAVDGRVHVDGPCLVFPFGDGGYTLNAWSDGKPAQSHFAVVTTNGDGTATATWNADPDDTRAGDPLGAARFSEGCWVNDRVKICASER
;
A
#
# COMPACT_ATOMS: atom_id res chain seq x y z
N MET A 1 38.29 19.56 -37.18
CA MET A 1 37.66 18.24 -37.36
C MET A 1 37.77 17.43 -36.07
N LYS A 2 36.66 16.88 -35.57
CA LYS A 2 36.59 15.59 -34.83
C LYS A 2 36.28 14.49 -35.88
N PRO A 3 36.39 13.16 -35.62
CA PRO A 3 36.57 12.47 -34.32
C PRO A 3 37.60 11.33 -34.29
N ALA A 4 37.92 10.83 -33.10
CA ALA A 4 38.40 9.46 -32.86
C ALA A 4 37.75 8.90 -31.59
N GLU A 5 37.66 7.57 -31.55
CA GLU A 5 37.18 6.68 -30.47
C GLU A 5 35.67 6.65 -30.23
N GLY A 6 34.96 5.52 -30.20
CA GLY A 6 35.36 4.11 -30.22
C GLY A 6 34.17 3.33 -29.62
N LYS A 7 33.25 2.85 -30.46
CA LYS A 7 32.09 2.05 -30.02
C LYS A 7 32.58 0.66 -29.57
N ARG A 8 32.63 0.39 -28.26
CA ARG A 8 32.59 -1.00 -27.76
C ARG A 8 31.15 -1.50 -27.85
N VAL A 9 30.89 -2.31 -28.86
CA VAL A 9 29.70 -3.16 -28.93
C VAL A 9 29.92 -4.32 -27.94
N VAL A 10 29.22 -4.31 -26.82
CA VAL A 10 29.15 -5.50 -25.95
C VAL A 10 28.09 -6.43 -26.55
N MET A 11 28.59 -7.45 -27.22
CA MET A 11 27.82 -8.47 -27.92
C MET A 11 27.19 -9.42 -26.90
N HIS A 12 25.88 -9.58 -27.00
CA HIS A 12 25.05 -10.56 -26.30
C HIS A 12 25.69 -11.96 -26.31
N GLN A 13 25.96 -12.53 -25.13
CA GLN A 13 26.18 -13.96 -24.99
C GLN A 13 24.86 -14.63 -24.63
N ILE A 14 24.18 -15.12 -25.67
CA ILE A 14 23.01 -15.98 -25.60
C ILE A 14 23.50 -17.37 -25.16
N LYS A 15 23.37 -17.72 -23.89
CA LYS A 15 23.60 -19.09 -23.43
C LYS A 15 22.32 -19.91 -23.62
N ARG A 16 22.21 -20.56 -24.77
CA ARG A 16 21.26 -21.66 -25.03
C ARG A 16 21.84 -22.97 -24.50
N GLY A 17 21.06 -23.68 -23.69
CA GLY A 17 21.23 -25.11 -23.36
C GLY A 17 19.99 -25.56 -22.57
N SER A 18 19.00 -26.15 -23.24
CA SER A 18 18.75 -27.62 -23.33
C SER A 18 18.54 -28.32 -21.99
N ARG A 19 17.59 -29.23 -21.78
CA ARG A 19 16.33 -29.68 -22.38
C ARG A 19 15.84 -30.76 -21.38
N LEU A 20 14.54 -30.76 -21.09
CA LEU A 20 13.67 -31.93 -20.90
C LEU A 20 14.02 -33.02 -19.84
N SER A 21 13.12 -33.21 -18.85
CA SER A 21 12.60 -34.50 -18.33
C SER A 21 11.41 -34.19 -17.41
N ILE A 22 10.16 -34.43 -17.84
CA ILE A 22 9.35 -35.65 -17.65
C ILE A 22 9.05 -35.92 -16.17
N GLY A 23 7.77 -35.79 -15.81
CA GLY A 23 7.23 -36.17 -14.51
C GLY A 23 5.75 -35.85 -14.39
N VAL A 24 4.92 -36.39 -15.29
CA VAL A 24 3.48 -36.54 -15.06
C VAL A 24 3.30 -37.62 -14.01
N LEU A 25 2.64 -37.33 -12.88
CA LEU A 25 1.90 -38.35 -12.16
C LEU A 25 0.55 -37.79 -11.70
N CYS A 26 -0.48 -38.41 -12.25
CA CYS A 26 -1.88 -38.26 -11.92
C CYS A 26 -2.16 -38.96 -10.58
N GLY A 27 -2.95 -38.34 -9.70
CA GLY A 27 -3.41 -38.94 -8.44
C GLY A 27 -4.79 -38.41 -8.09
N LEU A 28 -5.81 -39.19 -8.42
CA LEU A 28 -7.24 -39.01 -8.14
C LEU A 28 -7.59 -39.33 -6.67
N LEU A 29 -8.84 -38.99 -6.31
CA LEU A 29 -9.64 -39.36 -5.11
C LEU A 29 -9.53 -38.33 -3.97
N GLY A 30 -10.59 -37.72 -3.43
CA GLY A 30 -12.04 -37.99 -3.45
C GLY A 30 -12.58 -37.58 -2.07
N GLY A 31 -13.74 -36.91 -1.99
CA GLY A 31 -14.36 -36.59 -0.70
C GLY A 31 -15.46 -35.53 -0.75
N LEU A 32 -16.67 -35.95 -1.11
CA LEU A 32 -17.93 -35.23 -0.88
C LEU A 32 -18.39 -35.51 0.56
N VAL A 33 -18.74 -34.48 1.33
CA VAL A 33 -19.81 -34.56 2.34
C VAL A 33 -20.66 -33.29 2.28
N ALA A 34 -21.96 -33.52 2.24
CA ALA A 34 -23.03 -32.53 2.22
C ALA A 34 -23.64 -32.37 3.63
N SER A 35 -24.54 -31.38 3.75
CA SER A 35 -25.58 -31.21 4.78
C SER A 35 -25.21 -30.33 5.97
N CYS A 36 -26.06 -29.50 6.57
CA CYS A 36 -27.21 -28.62 6.23
C CYS A 36 -27.63 -28.00 7.58
N GLY A 37 -28.13 -26.77 7.59
CA GLY A 37 -28.80 -26.12 8.74
C GLY A 37 -28.46 -24.62 8.77
N GLU A 38 -29.29 -23.67 8.31
CA GLU A 38 -30.62 -23.26 8.83
C GLU A 38 -30.48 -22.72 10.28
N SER A 39 -30.84 -21.49 10.68
CA SER A 39 -31.92 -20.59 10.24
C SER A 39 -31.72 -19.13 10.75
N SER A 40 -32.40 -18.18 10.08
CA SER A 40 -33.15 -17.01 10.63
C SER A 40 -32.46 -15.68 11.02
N ASP A 41 -32.47 -14.73 10.05
CA ASP A 41 -33.31 -13.50 9.95
C ASP A 41 -33.35 -12.40 11.07
N PRO A 42 -33.77 -11.15 10.70
CA PRO A 42 -33.08 -9.91 11.06
C PRO A 42 -33.79 -9.06 12.13
N VAL A 43 -33.08 -8.09 12.69
CA VAL A 43 -33.71 -6.90 13.29
C VAL A 43 -33.05 -5.64 12.78
N ARG A 44 -33.78 -4.94 11.92
CA ARG A 44 -33.61 -3.52 11.62
C ARG A 44 -34.49 -2.76 12.60
N ALA A 45 -33.92 -1.81 13.33
CA ALA A 45 -34.68 -0.71 13.92
C ALA A 45 -33.77 0.51 14.06
N ASP A 46 -33.98 1.45 13.15
CA ASP A 46 -33.60 2.84 13.26
C ASP A 46 -34.19 3.46 14.55
N ALA A 47 -33.40 4.23 15.28
CA ALA A 47 -33.91 5.27 16.16
C ALA A 47 -32.86 6.37 16.35
N HIS A 48 -33.06 7.45 15.59
CA HIS A 48 -32.56 8.77 15.93
C HIS A 48 -33.17 9.20 17.27
N ALA A 49 -32.34 9.64 18.22
CA ALA A 49 -32.80 10.55 19.25
C ALA A 49 -31.67 11.47 19.71
N SER A 50 -31.83 12.72 19.32
CA SER A 50 -31.08 13.91 19.67
C SER A 50 -30.70 13.98 21.14
N SER A 51 -29.43 14.26 21.41
CA SER A 51 -29.01 14.87 22.66
C SER A 51 -28.74 16.34 22.39
N SER A 52 -29.79 17.15 22.46
CA SER A 52 -29.70 18.60 22.59
C SER A 52 -29.31 18.92 24.03
N VAL A 53 -28.05 19.35 24.24
CA VAL A 53 -27.60 19.93 25.51
C VAL A 53 -27.52 21.45 25.36
N SER A 54 -28.14 22.10 26.34
CA SER A 54 -28.32 23.54 26.47
C SER A 54 -27.00 24.30 26.59
N SER A 55 -26.93 25.42 25.88
CA SER A 55 -25.88 26.42 26.02
C SER A 55 -26.17 27.31 27.23
N GLU A 56 -25.38 27.17 28.29
CA GLU A 56 -25.37 28.10 29.40
C GLU A 56 -24.38 29.25 29.15
N GLY A 57 -24.88 30.47 29.34
CA GLY A 57 -24.14 31.48 30.11
C GLY A 57 -23.00 32.20 29.42
N TYR A 58 -23.35 33.31 28.77
CA TYR A 58 -22.45 34.44 28.53
C TYR A 58 -21.88 34.97 29.86
N GLY A 59 -20.61 34.69 30.13
CA GLY A 59 -19.80 35.37 31.15
C GLY A 59 -18.84 36.33 30.46
N SER A 60 -19.22 37.60 30.41
CA SER A 60 -18.37 38.70 29.93
C SER A 60 -17.24 38.95 30.93
N SER A 61 -15.99 38.83 30.50
CA SER A 61 -14.83 39.39 31.19
C SER A 61 -13.83 39.85 30.13
N VAL A 62 -13.89 41.15 29.82
CA VAL A 62 -12.91 41.85 29.02
C VAL A 62 -11.71 42.19 29.92
N GLU A 63 -10.71 41.31 29.93
CA GLU A 63 -9.40 41.63 30.46
C GLU A 63 -8.44 41.87 29.29
N ALA A 64 -7.89 43.08 29.24
CA ALA A 64 -7.06 43.59 28.15
C ALA A 64 -5.78 42.76 28.02
N GLN A 65 -5.69 41.94 26.97
CA GLN A 65 -4.46 41.20 26.63
C GLN A 65 -3.55 42.05 25.74
N ALA A 66 -2.36 42.30 26.25
CA ALA A 66 -1.22 42.89 25.55
C ALA A 66 -0.91 42.11 24.25
N PRO A 67 -0.33 42.74 23.21
CA PRO A 67 -0.05 42.07 21.94
C PRO A 67 0.96 40.93 22.15
N ALA A 68 0.49 39.69 21.98
CA ALA A 68 1.35 38.51 21.90
C ALA A 68 2.30 38.62 20.69
N PRO A 69 3.54 38.11 20.77
CA PRO A 69 4.42 38.04 19.62
C PRO A 69 3.77 37.18 18.53
N SER A 70 3.75 37.71 17.31
CA SER A 70 3.25 37.05 16.11
C SER A 70 3.88 35.67 15.96
N ALA A 71 3.11 34.62 16.29
CA ALA A 71 3.49 33.25 16.03
C ALA A 71 3.54 33.08 14.50
N ALA A 72 4.73 32.80 13.97
CA ALA A 72 4.87 32.41 12.58
C ALA A 72 3.98 31.17 12.34
N ALA A 73 2.99 31.30 11.47
CA ALA A 73 2.14 30.20 11.07
C ALA A 73 3.01 29.15 10.36
N ALA A 74 3.27 28.02 11.03
CA ALA A 74 3.89 26.88 10.40
C ALA A 74 2.97 26.39 9.28
N SER A 75 3.45 26.43 8.03
CA SER A 75 2.72 25.88 6.90
C SER A 75 2.74 24.36 6.98
N THR A 76 1.65 23.76 7.42
CA THR A 76 1.41 22.32 7.31
C THR A 76 1.04 22.00 5.86
N ALA A 77 2.05 21.76 5.02
CA ALA A 77 1.81 21.21 3.69
C ALA A 77 1.29 19.77 3.84
N SER A 78 0.10 19.49 3.29
CA SER A 78 -0.43 18.12 3.23
C SER A 78 0.49 17.25 2.35
N PRO A 79 0.74 15.99 2.74
CA PRO A 79 1.52 15.08 1.91
C PRO A 79 0.84 14.92 0.55
N THR A 80 1.62 15.16 -0.52
CA THR A 80 1.19 14.97 -1.90
C THR A 80 1.84 13.71 -2.45
N SER A 81 1.15 13.00 -3.35
CA SER A 81 1.74 11.85 -4.02
C SER A 81 2.94 12.24 -4.90
N SER A 82 3.99 11.43 -4.92
CA SER A 82 5.17 11.63 -5.78
C SER A 82 5.37 10.45 -6.72
N ARG A 83 6.02 10.68 -7.88
CA ARG A 83 6.40 9.59 -8.80
C ARG A 83 7.70 8.95 -8.34
N GLN A 84 7.72 7.63 -8.24
CA GLN A 84 8.87 6.85 -7.76
C GLN A 84 9.08 5.59 -8.61
N ALA A 85 10.22 4.93 -8.42
CA ALA A 85 10.42 3.56 -8.89
C ALA A 85 9.93 2.59 -7.82
N CYS A 86 9.04 1.67 -8.20
CA CYS A 86 8.31 0.84 -7.26
C CYS A 86 8.43 -0.63 -7.62
N TYR A 87 8.46 -1.45 -6.58
CA TYR A 87 8.49 -2.90 -6.69
C TYR A 87 7.57 -3.52 -5.64
N LEU A 88 6.66 -4.39 -6.08
CA LEU A 88 5.80 -5.18 -5.21
C LEU A 88 5.91 -6.64 -5.66
N ALA A 89 6.52 -7.47 -4.81
CA ALA A 89 6.45 -8.91 -4.95
C ALA A 89 5.77 -9.54 -3.74
N VAL A 90 4.83 -10.44 -4.00
CA VAL A 90 4.07 -11.19 -2.99
C VAL A 90 4.14 -12.67 -3.33
N ASP A 91 4.50 -13.51 -2.37
CA ASP A 91 4.58 -14.96 -2.51
C ASP A 91 5.43 -15.39 -3.74
N GLY A 92 6.53 -14.68 -3.97
CA GLY A 92 7.47 -14.92 -5.07
C GLY A 92 7.03 -14.43 -6.45
N ARG A 93 5.87 -13.78 -6.58
CA ARG A 93 5.38 -13.19 -7.84
C ARG A 93 5.49 -11.67 -7.82
N VAL A 94 5.95 -11.09 -8.92
CA VAL A 94 6.03 -9.64 -9.10
C VAL A 94 4.72 -9.12 -9.66
N HIS A 95 4.11 -8.18 -8.94
CA HIS A 95 2.83 -7.57 -9.27
C HIS A 95 2.99 -6.11 -9.73
N VAL A 96 4.06 -5.45 -9.30
CA VAL A 96 4.43 -4.09 -9.70
C VAL A 96 5.93 -4.05 -9.90
N ASP A 97 6.36 -3.57 -11.07
CA ASP A 97 7.75 -3.27 -11.38
C ASP A 97 7.79 -2.09 -12.35
N GLY A 98 8.20 -0.92 -11.85
CA GLY A 98 8.34 0.28 -12.67
C GLY A 98 7.83 1.55 -11.99
N PRO A 99 7.48 2.58 -12.78
CA PRO A 99 7.08 3.86 -12.23
C PRO A 99 5.71 3.75 -11.53
N CYS A 100 5.63 4.25 -10.30
CA CYS A 100 4.36 4.40 -9.59
C CYS A 100 4.19 5.78 -8.96
N LEU A 101 2.96 6.06 -8.51
CA LEU A 101 2.71 7.14 -7.56
C LEU A 101 2.74 6.58 -6.14
N VAL A 102 3.45 7.25 -5.25
CA VAL A 102 3.52 6.92 -3.83
C VAL A 102 2.86 8.05 -3.06
N PHE A 103 1.83 7.71 -2.28
CA PHE A 103 1.17 8.65 -1.39
C PHE A 103 1.66 8.41 0.05
N PRO A 104 2.51 9.28 0.61
CA PRO A 104 2.96 9.14 1.98
C PRO A 104 1.86 9.60 2.95
N PHE A 105 1.79 8.97 4.11
CA PHE A 105 0.89 9.41 5.20
C PHE A 105 1.62 9.77 6.49
N GLY A 106 2.96 9.74 6.48
CA GLY A 106 3.81 10.09 7.63
C GLY A 106 4.64 8.91 8.12
N ASP A 107 5.69 9.19 8.89
CA ASP A 107 6.51 8.18 9.61
C ASP A 107 7.07 7.03 8.75
N GLY A 108 7.25 7.25 7.46
CA GLY A 108 7.73 6.24 6.50
C GLY A 108 6.65 5.30 5.96
N GLY A 109 5.40 5.47 6.38
CA GLY A 109 4.25 4.76 5.83
C GLY A 109 3.72 5.40 4.54
N TYR A 110 3.23 4.55 3.63
CA TYR A 110 2.77 4.99 2.32
C TYR A 110 1.82 3.99 1.65
N THR A 111 1.09 4.49 0.64
CA THR A 111 0.44 3.68 -0.39
C THR A 111 1.27 3.77 -1.67
N LEU A 112 1.64 2.64 -2.28
CA LEU A 112 2.27 2.60 -3.61
C LEU A 112 1.23 2.33 -4.69
N ASN A 113 1.50 2.76 -5.93
CA ASN A 113 0.50 2.76 -7.00
C ASN A 113 -0.77 3.50 -6.57
N ALA A 114 -0.64 4.69 -5.99
CA ALA A 114 -1.80 5.55 -5.75
C ALA A 114 -2.35 6.12 -7.08
N TRP A 115 -3.63 6.50 -7.12
CA TRP A 115 -4.26 7.12 -8.29
C TRP A 115 -5.16 8.28 -7.86
N SER A 116 -5.17 9.36 -8.64
CA SER A 116 -6.08 10.49 -8.44
C SER A 116 -7.49 10.20 -8.93
N ASP A 117 -7.62 9.39 -10.00
CA ASP A 117 -8.85 9.21 -10.76
C ASP A 117 -9.14 7.72 -10.98
N GLY A 118 -9.65 7.07 -9.93
CA GLY A 118 -10.01 5.66 -9.97
C GLY A 118 -8.82 4.70 -10.15
N LYS A 119 -8.97 3.49 -9.64
CA LYS A 119 -7.98 2.43 -9.81
C LYS A 119 -8.13 1.80 -11.20
N PRO A 120 -7.07 1.67 -12.01
CA PRO A 120 -7.12 0.93 -13.27
C PRO A 120 -7.55 -0.53 -13.05
N ALA A 121 -8.28 -1.10 -14.01
CA ALA A 121 -8.62 -2.52 -13.99
C ALA A 121 -7.35 -3.38 -13.94
N GLN A 122 -7.45 -4.53 -13.27
CA GLN A 122 -6.36 -5.51 -13.22
C GLN A 122 -5.02 -4.93 -12.68
N SER A 123 -5.06 -4.05 -11.68
CA SER A 123 -3.87 -3.42 -11.10
C SER A 123 -3.69 -3.76 -9.62
N HIS A 124 -2.44 -3.81 -9.16
CA HIS A 124 -2.10 -4.04 -7.75
C HIS A 124 -1.53 -2.80 -7.08
N PHE A 125 -1.82 -2.66 -5.79
CA PHE A 125 -1.30 -1.64 -4.89
C PHE A 125 -1.13 -2.23 -3.50
N ALA A 126 -0.29 -1.58 -2.69
CA ALA A 126 -0.07 -1.97 -1.31
C ALA A 126 -0.06 -0.74 -0.41
N VAL A 127 -0.46 -0.95 0.83
CA VAL A 127 -0.42 0.02 1.92
C VAL A 127 0.57 -0.49 2.95
N VAL A 128 1.49 0.37 3.37
CA VAL A 128 2.47 0.06 4.40
C VAL A 128 2.32 1.04 5.53
N THR A 129 1.85 0.58 6.68
CA THR A 129 1.70 1.38 7.89
C THR A 129 2.84 1.08 8.84
N THR A 130 3.70 2.07 9.09
CA THR A 130 4.82 1.91 10.03
C THR A 130 4.33 1.82 11.46
N ASN A 131 5.02 0.98 12.23
CA ASN A 131 4.81 0.76 13.64
C ASN A 131 5.97 1.42 14.42
N GLY A 132 5.73 1.85 15.66
CA GLY A 132 6.73 2.54 16.48
C GLY A 132 7.93 1.70 16.92
N ASP A 133 7.93 0.40 16.61
CA ASP A 133 8.99 -0.57 16.94
C ASP A 133 9.96 -0.84 15.77
N GLY A 134 9.89 -0.01 14.72
CA GLY A 134 10.70 -0.17 13.51
C GLY A 134 10.20 -1.27 12.57
N THR A 135 8.98 -1.76 12.76
CA THR A 135 8.29 -2.63 11.80
C THR A 135 7.25 -1.85 11.00
N ALA A 136 6.62 -2.51 10.04
CA ALA A 136 5.41 -2.02 9.41
C ALA A 136 4.39 -3.15 9.24
N THR A 137 3.12 -2.82 9.36
CA THR A 137 2.03 -3.69 8.93
C THR A 137 1.73 -3.39 7.47
N ALA A 138 1.76 -4.41 6.61
CA ALA A 138 1.48 -4.26 5.20
C ALA A 138 0.20 -4.98 4.79
N THR A 139 -0.57 -4.34 3.91
CA THR A 139 -1.72 -4.92 3.23
C THR A 139 -1.67 -4.63 1.73
N TRP A 140 -2.37 -5.43 0.93
CA TRP A 140 -2.46 -5.26 -0.52
C TRP A 140 -3.81 -5.73 -1.04
N ASN A 141 -4.09 -5.49 -2.31
CA ASN A 141 -5.25 -6.06 -2.98
C ASN A 141 -4.83 -7.37 -3.67
N ALA A 142 -5.13 -8.51 -3.06
CA ALA A 142 -4.75 -9.80 -3.63
C ALA A 142 -5.45 -10.08 -4.96
N ASP A 143 -6.71 -9.65 -5.09
CA ASP A 143 -7.42 -9.56 -6.36
C ASP A 143 -7.07 -8.24 -7.07
N PRO A 144 -6.57 -8.28 -8.31
CA PRO A 144 -6.23 -7.07 -9.05
C PRO A 144 -7.45 -6.21 -9.46
N ASP A 145 -8.68 -6.67 -9.26
CA ASP A 145 -9.91 -5.87 -9.42
C ASP A 145 -10.43 -5.30 -8.09
N ASP A 146 -9.88 -5.70 -6.95
CA ASP A 146 -10.27 -5.14 -5.66
C ASP A 146 -9.96 -3.65 -5.56
N THR A 147 -10.85 -2.93 -4.89
CA THR A 147 -10.76 -1.48 -4.68
C THR A 147 -10.09 -1.11 -3.35
N ARG A 148 -9.71 -2.09 -2.54
CA ARG A 148 -9.08 -1.91 -1.22
C ARG A 148 -7.91 -2.85 -1.04
N ALA A 149 -6.91 -2.40 -0.28
CA ALA A 149 -5.80 -3.23 0.18
C ALA A 149 -6.20 -3.93 1.50
N GLY A 150 -7.04 -4.96 1.41
CA GLY A 150 -7.58 -5.67 2.57
C GLY A 150 -6.75 -6.88 3.01
N ASP A 151 -5.98 -7.47 2.10
CA ASP A 151 -5.28 -8.72 2.37
C ASP A 151 -4.00 -8.50 3.18
N PRO A 152 -3.82 -9.19 4.31
CA PRO A 152 -2.65 -9.00 5.15
C PRO A 152 -1.40 -9.67 4.54
N LEU A 153 -0.30 -8.93 4.54
CA LEU A 153 1.04 -9.41 4.20
C LEU A 153 1.89 -9.71 5.43
N GLY A 154 1.38 -9.38 6.62
CA GLY A 154 2.05 -9.53 7.90
C GLY A 154 2.96 -8.35 8.24
N ALA A 155 3.70 -8.50 9.35
CA ALA A 155 4.70 -7.53 9.75
C ALA A 155 5.92 -7.61 8.84
N ALA A 156 6.41 -6.46 8.39
CA ALA A 156 7.59 -6.31 7.56
C ALA A 156 8.66 -5.48 8.29
N ARG A 157 9.92 -5.72 7.96
CA ARG A 157 11.07 -4.95 8.43
C ARG A 157 11.62 -4.11 7.30
N PHE A 158 12.12 -2.93 7.60
CA PHE A 158 12.80 -2.12 6.60
C PHE A 158 14.22 -2.66 6.38
N SER A 159 14.57 -2.96 5.12
CA SER A 159 15.88 -3.43 4.71
C SER A 159 16.16 -3.01 3.29
N GLU A 160 17.34 -2.41 3.03
CA GLU A 160 17.81 -2.06 1.69
C GLU A 160 16.78 -1.22 0.87
N GLY A 161 16.12 -0.26 1.52
CA GLY A 161 15.12 0.61 0.88
C GLY A 161 13.75 -0.04 0.65
N CYS A 162 13.51 -1.22 1.21
CA CYS A 162 12.26 -1.96 1.05
C CYS A 162 11.70 -2.45 2.39
N TRP A 163 10.38 -2.56 2.48
CA TRP A 163 9.72 -3.34 3.52
C TRP A 163 9.66 -4.80 3.11
N VAL A 164 10.25 -5.68 3.91
CA VAL A 164 10.44 -7.10 3.59
C VAL A 164 10.01 -8.03 4.71
N ASN A 165 9.49 -9.19 4.33
CA ASN A 165 9.39 -10.41 5.13
C ASN A 165 9.45 -11.63 4.20
N ASP A 166 9.17 -12.84 4.72
CA ASP A 166 9.23 -14.08 3.94
C ASP A 166 8.26 -14.11 2.73
N ARG A 167 7.18 -13.33 2.80
CA ARG A 167 6.14 -13.29 1.77
C ARG A 167 6.26 -12.10 0.85
N VAL A 168 6.72 -10.95 1.35
CA VAL A 168 6.63 -9.68 0.63
C VAL A 168 7.96 -8.96 0.52
N LYS A 169 8.14 -8.29 -0.63
CA LYS A 169 9.11 -7.20 -0.81
C LYS A 169 8.40 -6.00 -1.42
N ILE A 170 8.39 -4.89 -0.70
CA ILE A 170 7.74 -3.63 -1.08
C ILE A 170 8.79 -2.52 -1.10
N CYS A 171 9.08 -1.99 -2.28
CA CYS A 171 10.07 -0.94 -2.46
C CYS A 171 9.45 0.30 -3.10
N ALA A 172 9.91 1.45 -2.66
CA ALA A 172 9.52 2.76 -3.13
C ALA A 172 10.74 3.67 -3.03
N SER A 173 11.43 3.89 -4.15
CA SER A 173 12.65 4.71 -4.18
C SER A 173 12.46 5.93 -5.07
N GLU A 174 13.06 7.04 -4.66
CA GLU A 174 13.23 8.19 -5.55
C GLU A 174 13.91 7.75 -6.85
N ARG A 175 13.48 8.34 -7.96
CA ARG A 175 14.00 8.03 -9.30
C ARG A 175 15.13 8.96 -9.69
#